data_AF-W4UNE5-F1
#
_entry.id   AF-W4UNE5-F1
#
_cell.length_a   1.000
_cell.length_b   1.000
_cell.length_c   1.000
_cell.angle_alpha   90.00
_cell.angle_beta   90.00
_cell.angle_gamma   90.00
#
_symmetry.space_group_name_H-M   'P 1'
#
loop_
_entity.id
_entity.type
_entity.pdbx_description
1 polymer ?
#
loop_
_entity_poly.entity_id
_entity_poly.type
_entity_poly.pdbx_seq_one_letter_code
_entity_poly.pdbx_strand_id
1 'polypeptide(L)'
;MWTGMAFDKLSNRFLFQSAEDTDVLNLRNSNLPGLDNPVWIEGGFVISSLSKYIDRFFIYDSNAQLVKSVVNPDLIFKENYNEGILADILSTRMCVTPDRSKVILAGRYLDLIEIYDSKGNLQKMLKGPEKEFDLKFDTKRSIERSTLVKSEETKRAYLAVQATNNNIYALYSGKNKKDKEHYSYSKLLYVFSLNGNVMVKYTLDTPNY
;
A
#
# COMPACT_ATOMS: atom_id res chain seq x y z
N MET A 1 4.54 -14.96 -11.17
CA MET A 1 3.64 -13.91 -11.70
C MET A 1 2.23 -14.47 -11.65
N TRP A 2 1.32 -13.86 -10.89
CA TRP A 2 -0.06 -14.32 -10.81
C TRP A 2 -0.78 -14.01 -12.13
N THR A 3 -1.44 -15.01 -12.72
CA THR A 3 -2.11 -14.91 -14.03
C THR A 3 -3.57 -14.46 -13.93
N GLY A 4 -4.12 -14.43 -12.71
CA GLY A 4 -5.42 -13.89 -12.38
C GLY A 4 -6.66 -14.46 -13.04
N MET A 5 -7.79 -14.11 -12.41
CA MET A 5 -9.13 -14.32 -12.94
C MET A 5 -9.87 -12.99 -12.88
N ALA A 6 -10.80 -12.79 -13.81
CA ALA A 6 -11.76 -11.69 -13.75
C ALA A 6 -12.59 -11.76 -12.47
N PHE A 7 -13.08 -10.61 -12.00
CA PHE A 7 -14.08 -10.61 -10.93
C PHE A 7 -15.44 -11.03 -11.50
N ASP A 8 -16.11 -11.96 -10.83
CA ASP A 8 -17.48 -12.34 -11.18
C ASP A 8 -18.45 -11.19 -10.89
N LYS A 9 -19.37 -10.91 -11.82
CA LYS A 9 -20.53 -10.07 -11.55
C LYS A 9 -21.56 -10.89 -10.77
N LEU A 10 -22.03 -10.37 -9.63
CA LEU A 10 -23.14 -10.97 -8.90
C LEU A 10 -24.45 -10.68 -9.65
N SER A 11 -25.22 -11.74 -9.92
CA SER A 11 -26.56 -11.56 -10.47
C SER A 11 -27.47 -10.80 -9.47
N ASN A 12 -28.37 -9.97 -9.99
CA ASN A 12 -29.31 -9.13 -9.22
C ASN A 12 -30.14 -9.86 -8.14
N ARG A 13 -30.18 -11.20 -8.15
CA ARG A 13 -30.92 -12.02 -7.17
C ARG A 13 -30.38 -11.95 -5.74
N PHE A 14 -29.19 -11.40 -5.52
CA PHE A 14 -28.56 -11.27 -4.19
C PHE A 14 -28.55 -9.82 -3.65
N LEU A 15 -29.16 -8.87 -4.37
CA LEU A 15 -29.15 -7.46 -4.03
C LEU A 15 -30.54 -7.02 -3.61
N PHE A 16 -30.68 -6.47 -2.40
CA PHE A 16 -31.94 -5.92 -1.88
C PHE A 16 -32.38 -4.62 -2.57
N GLN A 17 -31.54 -4.06 -3.44
CA GLN A 17 -31.84 -2.91 -4.30
C GLN A 17 -31.06 -3.09 -5.62
N SER A 18 -31.76 -3.44 -6.70
CA SER A 18 -31.22 -3.26 -8.05
C SER A 18 -31.65 -1.88 -8.54
N ALA A 19 -30.75 -0.90 -8.51
CA ALA A 19 -30.85 0.21 -9.44
C ALA A 19 -30.46 -0.35 -10.82
N GLU A 20 -31.22 -0.01 -11.86
CA GLU A 20 -31.13 -0.63 -13.21
C GLU A 20 -29.75 -0.46 -13.89
N ASP A 21 -28.86 0.38 -13.33
CA ASP A 21 -27.54 0.72 -13.89
C ASP A 21 -26.33 0.34 -13.01
N THR A 22 -26.47 -0.61 -12.07
CA THR A 22 -25.36 -1.00 -11.17
C THR A 22 -24.92 -2.45 -11.35
N ASP A 23 -23.66 -2.65 -11.71
CA ASP A 23 -22.98 -3.94 -11.61
C ASP A 23 -22.36 -4.10 -10.22
N VAL A 24 -22.58 -5.24 -9.56
CA VAL A 24 -21.91 -5.58 -8.30
C VAL A 24 -20.85 -6.65 -8.54
N LEU A 25 -19.60 -6.29 -8.27
CA LEU A 25 -18.46 -7.19 -8.41
C LEU A 25 -18.22 -8.00 -7.12
N ASN A 26 -18.10 -9.31 -7.25
CA ASN A 26 -17.71 -10.16 -6.14
C ASN A 26 -16.19 -10.19 -5.98
N LEU A 27 -15.67 -9.27 -5.18
CA LEU A 27 -14.23 -9.22 -4.88
C LEU A 27 -13.73 -10.49 -4.16
N ARG A 28 -14.60 -11.23 -3.46
CA ARG A 28 -14.23 -12.44 -2.71
C ARG A 28 -13.96 -13.65 -3.62
N ASN A 29 -14.50 -13.67 -4.84
CA ASN A 29 -14.29 -14.76 -5.80
C ASN A 29 -12.96 -14.67 -6.56
N SER A 30 -12.22 -13.57 -6.42
CA SER A 30 -10.96 -13.34 -7.13
C SER A 30 -9.81 -14.28 -6.77
N ASN A 31 -9.98 -15.16 -5.77
CA ASN A 31 -8.90 -15.94 -5.16
C ASN A 31 -7.71 -15.11 -4.66
N LEU A 32 -7.85 -13.78 -4.57
CA LEU A 32 -6.88 -12.87 -3.96
C LEU A 32 -7.24 -12.69 -2.48
N PRO A 33 -6.47 -13.26 -1.53
CA PRO A 33 -6.74 -13.07 -0.12
C PRO A 33 -6.29 -11.68 0.34
N GLY A 34 -6.96 -11.14 1.36
CA GLY A 34 -6.53 -9.89 2.02
C GLY A 34 -6.52 -8.67 1.07
N LEU A 35 -7.57 -8.51 0.27
CA LEU A 35 -7.75 -7.38 -0.63
C LEU A 35 -7.96 -6.07 0.12
N ASP A 36 -7.28 -5.02 -0.32
CA ASP A 36 -7.64 -3.65 0.02
C ASP A 36 -8.82 -3.15 -0.83
N ASN A 37 -9.38 -2.00 -0.44
CA ASN A 37 -10.43 -1.37 -1.23
C ASN A 37 -9.90 -0.95 -2.62
N PRO A 38 -10.67 -1.16 -3.70
CA PRO A 38 -10.33 -0.68 -5.02
C PRO A 38 -10.14 0.84 -5.05
N VAL A 39 -9.15 1.30 -5.82
CA VAL A 39 -8.92 2.73 -6.07
C VAL A 39 -9.00 2.99 -7.57
N TRP A 40 -9.86 3.91 -7.98
CA TRP A 40 -10.11 4.22 -9.38
C TRP A 40 -8.90 4.88 -10.05
N ILE A 41 -8.60 4.43 -11.27
CA ILE A 41 -7.67 5.03 -12.22
C ILE A 41 -8.42 5.32 -13.54
N GLU A 42 -7.76 5.92 -14.52
CA GLU A 42 -8.35 6.07 -15.85
C GLU A 42 -8.56 4.70 -16.51
N GLY A 43 -9.79 4.43 -16.98
CA GLY A 43 -10.13 3.18 -17.67
C GLY A 43 -10.34 1.96 -16.77
N GLY A 44 -10.34 2.11 -15.44
CA GLY A 44 -10.57 0.99 -14.52
C GLY A 44 -10.17 1.29 -13.08
N PHE A 45 -9.63 0.30 -12.37
CA PHE A 45 -9.24 0.44 -10.97
C PHE A 45 -8.00 -0.39 -10.63
N VAL A 46 -7.37 -0.04 -9.52
CA VAL A 46 -6.27 -0.80 -8.93
C VAL A 46 -6.66 -1.38 -7.59
N ILE A 47 -6.05 -2.52 -7.26
CA ILE A 47 -6.25 -3.20 -5.99
C ILE A 47 -4.96 -3.86 -5.53
N SER A 48 -4.67 -3.81 -4.23
CA SER A 48 -3.55 -4.51 -3.60
C SER A 48 -4.04 -5.71 -2.79
N SER A 49 -3.17 -6.70 -2.64
CA SER A 49 -3.38 -7.86 -1.77
C SER A 49 -2.17 -8.01 -0.86
N LEU A 50 -2.41 -8.02 0.45
CA LEU A 50 -1.34 -8.24 1.41
C LEU A 50 -0.64 -9.58 1.16
N SER A 51 -1.42 -10.62 0.86
CA SER A 51 -0.93 -11.98 0.63
C SER A 51 -0.22 -12.17 -0.71
N LYS A 52 -0.32 -11.21 -1.65
CA LYS A 52 0.38 -11.21 -2.93
C LYS A 52 1.39 -10.07 -3.04
N TYR A 53 2.09 -9.77 -1.96
CA TYR A 53 3.01 -8.63 -1.80
C TYR A 53 4.08 -8.40 -2.88
N ILE A 54 4.47 -9.46 -3.63
CA ILE A 54 5.37 -9.34 -4.79
C ILE A 54 4.71 -8.50 -5.88
N ASP A 55 3.43 -8.78 -6.12
CA ASP A 55 2.56 -7.93 -6.92
C ASP A 55 2.15 -6.75 -6.02
N ARG A 56 2.81 -5.60 -6.22
CA ARG A 56 2.56 -4.38 -5.45
C ARG A 56 1.09 -3.96 -5.54
N PHE A 57 0.49 -4.13 -6.72
CA PHE A 57 -0.95 -4.02 -6.98
C PHE A 57 -1.30 -4.67 -8.32
N PHE A 58 -2.60 -4.82 -8.57
CA PHE A 58 -3.18 -5.33 -9.80
C PHE A 58 -4.00 -4.23 -10.47
N ILE A 59 -3.92 -4.13 -11.79
CA ILE A 59 -4.70 -3.21 -12.61
C ILE A 59 -5.82 -3.98 -13.27
N TYR A 60 -7.05 -3.51 -13.09
CA TYR A 60 -8.26 -4.02 -13.72
C TYR A 60 -8.86 -2.94 -14.64
N ASP A 61 -9.44 -3.36 -15.76
CA ASP A 61 -10.18 -2.47 -16.65
C ASP A 61 -11.60 -2.17 -16.12
N SER A 62 -12.34 -1.34 -16.86
CA SER A 62 -13.73 -0.99 -16.54
C SER A 62 -14.70 -2.18 -16.59
N ASN A 63 -14.30 -3.29 -17.21
CA ASN A 63 -15.05 -4.54 -17.26
C ASN A 63 -14.60 -5.53 -16.17
N ALA A 64 -13.79 -5.07 -15.20
CA ALA A 64 -13.23 -5.85 -14.12
C ALA A 64 -12.37 -7.04 -14.58
N GLN A 65 -11.76 -6.93 -15.76
CA GLN A 65 -10.78 -7.89 -16.27
C GLN A 65 -9.39 -7.49 -15.79
N LEU A 66 -8.60 -8.47 -15.35
CA LEU A 66 -7.20 -8.22 -14.98
C LEU A 66 -6.42 -7.81 -16.23
N VAL A 67 -5.85 -6.61 -16.21
CA VAL A 67 -4.98 -6.09 -17.27
C VAL A 67 -3.52 -6.42 -16.97
N LYS A 68 -3.08 -6.20 -15.72
CA LYS A 68 -1.67 -6.33 -15.34
C LYS A 68 -1.48 -6.56 -13.85
N SER A 69 -0.57 -7.45 -13.51
CA SER A 69 0.02 -7.56 -12.16
C SER A 69 1.29 -6.72 -12.11
N VAL A 70 1.37 -5.75 -11.19
CA VAL A 70 2.46 -4.78 -11.13
C VAL A 70 3.47 -5.21 -10.07
N VAL A 71 4.71 -5.42 -10.50
CA VAL A 71 5.84 -5.74 -9.61
C VAL A 71 6.80 -4.56 -9.50
N ASN A 72 7.59 -4.51 -8.44
CA ASN A 72 8.73 -3.60 -8.34
C ASN A 72 10.04 -4.40 -8.45
N PRO A 73 10.74 -4.37 -9.60
CA PRO A 73 11.99 -5.11 -9.77
C PRO A 73 13.14 -4.57 -8.91
N ASP A 74 13.06 -3.32 -8.46
CA ASP A 74 14.12 -2.66 -7.68
C ASP A 74 14.04 -3.01 -6.19
N LEU A 75 12.95 -3.65 -5.74
CA LEU A 75 12.81 -4.17 -4.38
C LEU A 75 13.50 -5.53 -4.24
N ILE A 76 14.79 -5.48 -3.95
CA ILE A 76 15.63 -6.67 -3.74
C ILE A 76 15.85 -6.89 -2.25
N PHE A 77 15.44 -8.06 -1.75
CA PHE A 77 15.72 -8.49 -0.37
C PHE A 77 16.97 -9.36 -0.35
N LYS A 78 17.92 -9.01 0.53
CA LYS A 78 19.13 -9.81 0.75
C LYS A 78 18.86 -11.07 1.57
N GLU A 79 17.81 -11.03 2.38
CA GLU A 79 17.46 -12.08 3.32
C GLU A 79 16.30 -12.91 2.77
N ASN A 80 16.40 -14.23 2.91
CA ASN A 80 15.39 -15.16 2.42
C ASN A 80 14.37 -15.45 3.53
N TYR A 81 13.38 -14.57 3.68
CA TYR A 81 12.26 -14.76 4.61
C TYR A 81 11.08 -15.45 3.92
N ASN A 82 10.25 -16.14 4.70
CA ASN A 82 9.02 -16.71 4.17
C ASN A 82 8.01 -15.63 3.74
N GLU A 83 7.04 -16.04 2.93
CA GLU A 83 6.06 -15.15 2.31
C GLU A 83 5.26 -14.31 3.30
N GLY A 84 4.89 -14.87 4.47
CA GLY A 84 4.10 -14.13 5.46
C GLY A 84 4.88 -12.98 6.11
N ILE A 85 6.16 -13.18 6.39
CA ILE A 85 7.04 -12.12 6.90
C ILE A 85 7.21 -11.03 5.83
N LEU A 86 7.52 -11.41 4.58
CA LEU A 86 7.71 -10.46 3.50
C LEU A 86 6.43 -9.68 3.18
N ALA A 87 5.26 -10.33 3.23
CA ALA A 87 3.96 -9.70 3.10
C ALA A 87 3.75 -8.55 4.09
N ASP A 88 4.07 -8.79 5.36
CA ASP A 88 3.98 -7.78 6.39
C ASP A 88 4.98 -6.63 6.16
N ILE A 89 6.26 -6.95 5.88
CA ILE A 89 7.31 -5.94 5.63
C ILE A 89 6.92 -5.02 4.48
N LEU A 90 6.42 -5.60 3.40
CA LEU A 90 6.07 -4.93 2.15
C LEU A 90 4.66 -4.34 2.14
N SER A 91 3.94 -4.40 3.25
CA SER A 91 2.62 -3.78 3.38
C SER A 91 2.68 -2.27 3.18
N THR A 92 1.71 -1.74 2.42
CA THR A 92 1.68 -0.33 2.02
C THR A 92 0.32 0.30 2.31
N ARG A 93 0.31 1.63 2.32
CA ARG A 93 -0.90 2.44 2.09
C ARG A 93 -0.89 2.87 0.64
N MET A 94 -2.05 2.81 -0.02
CA MET A 94 -2.19 3.17 -1.42
C MET A 94 -3.10 4.38 -1.59
N CYS A 95 -2.72 5.30 -2.49
CA CYS A 95 -3.62 6.32 -3.01
C CYS A 95 -3.34 6.58 -4.49
N VAL A 96 -4.25 7.32 -5.14
CA VAL A 96 -4.14 7.72 -6.55
C VAL A 96 -4.31 9.24 -6.62
N THR A 97 -3.58 9.90 -7.53
CA THR A 97 -3.73 11.34 -7.76
C THR A 97 -5.14 11.68 -8.26
N PRO A 98 -5.68 12.88 -7.97
CA PRO A 98 -7.03 13.25 -8.41
C PRO A 98 -7.26 13.14 -9.92
N ASP A 99 -6.25 13.47 -10.73
CA ASP A 99 -6.24 13.31 -12.20
C ASP A 99 -6.11 11.85 -12.67
N ARG A 100 -6.03 10.88 -11.75
CA ARG A 100 -5.94 9.44 -12.01
C ARG A 100 -4.66 8.99 -12.73
N SER A 101 -3.67 9.86 -12.83
CA SER A 101 -2.45 9.60 -13.62
C SER A 101 -1.36 8.83 -12.87
N LYS A 102 -1.40 8.81 -11.53
CA LYS A 102 -0.37 8.16 -10.70
C LYS A 102 -0.94 7.32 -9.58
N VAL A 103 -0.33 6.16 -9.34
CA VAL A 103 -0.57 5.30 -8.19
C VAL A 103 0.60 5.46 -7.23
N ILE A 104 0.32 5.70 -5.95
CA ILE A 104 1.33 5.95 -4.92
C ILE A 104 1.17 4.90 -3.83
N LEU A 105 2.28 4.25 -3.48
CA LEU A 105 2.37 3.32 -2.35
C LEU A 105 3.31 3.88 -1.30
N ALA A 106 2.90 3.87 -0.03
CA ALA A 106 3.73 4.27 1.10
C ALA A 106 3.92 3.10 2.06
N GLY A 107 5.17 2.69 2.29
CA GLY A 107 5.55 1.53 3.09
C GLY A 107 5.23 1.70 4.58
N ARG A 108 4.56 0.71 5.18
CA ARG A 108 4.24 0.76 6.60
C ARG A 108 5.45 0.46 7.49
N TYR A 109 6.28 -0.49 7.07
CA TYR A 109 7.50 -0.90 7.78
C TYR A 109 8.77 -0.62 6.97
N LEU A 110 8.62 0.11 5.87
CA LEU A 110 9.72 0.58 5.04
C LEU A 110 9.54 2.09 4.90
N ASP A 111 10.58 2.86 5.19
CA ASP A 111 10.57 4.30 4.94
C ASP A 111 10.76 4.59 3.45
N LEU A 112 9.75 4.19 2.68
CA LEU A 112 9.73 4.11 1.23
C LEU A 112 8.38 4.58 0.69
N ILE A 113 8.41 5.46 -0.31
CA ILE A 113 7.27 5.77 -1.18
C ILE A 113 7.61 5.34 -2.61
N GLU A 114 6.70 4.59 -3.22
CA GLU A 114 6.78 4.16 -4.63
C GLU A 114 5.75 4.94 -5.43
N ILE A 115 6.14 5.47 -6.59
CA ILE A 115 5.27 6.24 -7.48
C ILE A 115 5.26 5.55 -8.84
N TYR A 116 4.07 5.18 -9.29
CA TYR A 116 3.80 4.56 -10.59
C TYR A 116 2.95 5.48 -11.45
N ASP A 117 3.04 5.31 -12.77
CA ASP A 117 1.97 5.80 -13.65
C ASP A 117 0.73 4.89 -13.56
N SER A 118 -0.39 5.33 -14.16
CA SER A 118 -1.65 4.56 -14.21
C SER A 118 -1.54 3.23 -14.97
N LYS A 119 -0.47 3.01 -15.72
CA LYS A 119 -0.16 1.75 -16.43
C LYS A 119 0.73 0.81 -15.61
N GLY A 120 1.04 1.19 -14.37
CA GLY A 120 1.84 0.40 -13.45
C GLY A 120 3.32 0.37 -13.80
N ASN A 121 3.85 1.40 -14.46
CA ASN A 121 5.29 1.56 -14.63
C ASN A 121 5.84 2.38 -13.47
N LEU A 122 6.87 1.85 -12.80
CA LEU A 122 7.55 2.55 -11.72
C LEU A 122 8.23 3.80 -12.27
N GLN A 123 7.87 4.97 -11.74
CA GLN A 123 8.48 6.25 -12.12
C GLN A 123 9.54 6.70 -11.10
N LYS A 124 9.27 6.49 -9.81
CA LYS A 124 10.15 6.90 -8.71
C LYS A 124 10.02 6.00 -7.49
N MET A 125 11.13 5.87 -6.76
CA MET A 125 11.18 5.37 -5.39
C MET A 125 11.85 6.41 -4.51
N LEU A 126 11.20 6.75 -3.40
CA LEU A 126 11.63 7.80 -2.49
C LEU A 126 11.91 7.18 -1.13
N LYS A 127 13.11 7.37 -0.61
CA LYS A 127 13.45 7.00 0.77
C LYS A 127 13.42 8.21 1.67
N GLY A 128 13.13 7.97 2.94
CA GLY A 128 13.07 9.00 3.96
C GLY A 128 11.61 9.33 4.31
N PRO A 129 11.38 10.14 5.34
CA PRO A 129 12.27 11.21 5.79
C PRO A 129 13.43 10.81 6.70
N GLU A 130 13.48 9.59 7.24
CA GLU A 130 14.56 9.11 8.09
C GLU A 130 15.72 8.56 7.24
N LYS A 131 16.91 9.17 7.36
CA LYS A 131 18.09 8.80 6.55
C LYS A 131 18.59 7.38 6.81
N GLU A 132 18.49 6.94 8.06
CA GLU A 132 19.03 5.65 8.53
C GLU A 132 17.89 4.74 9.04
N PHE A 133 16.79 4.68 8.28
CA PHE A 133 15.70 3.77 8.62
C PHE A 133 16.14 2.32 8.43
N ASP A 134 16.16 1.57 9.52
CA ASP A 134 16.44 0.14 9.54
C ASP A 134 15.32 -0.61 10.28
N LEU A 135 14.72 -1.58 9.59
CA LEU A 135 13.60 -2.34 10.15
C LEU A 135 14.12 -3.42 11.10
N LYS A 136 13.99 -3.17 12.40
CA LYS A 136 14.22 -4.18 13.44
C LYS A 136 12.94 -4.95 13.75
N PHE A 137 13.02 -6.26 13.91
CA PHE A 137 11.91 -7.11 14.35
C PHE A 137 12.44 -8.38 15.05
N ASP A 138 11.57 -9.14 15.70
CA ASP A 138 11.96 -10.39 16.37
C ASP A 138 12.07 -11.50 15.32
N THR A 139 13.25 -11.63 14.71
CA THR A 139 13.50 -12.58 13.62
C THR A 139 13.21 -14.02 14.03
N LYS A 140 13.60 -14.43 15.24
CA LYS A 140 13.38 -15.79 15.74
C LYS A 140 11.89 -16.11 15.82
N ARG A 141 11.11 -15.27 16.53
CA ARG A 141 9.66 -15.49 16.64
C ARG A 141 8.95 -15.33 15.30
N SER A 142 9.46 -14.48 14.41
CA SER A 142 8.87 -14.30 13.07
C SER A 142 9.01 -15.54 12.22
N ILE A 143 10.19 -16.19 12.23
CA ILE A 143 10.41 -17.46 11.53
C ILE A 143 9.51 -18.55 12.12
N GLU A 144 9.45 -18.66 13.45
CA GLU A 144 8.60 -19.65 14.14
C GLU A 144 7.11 -19.48 13.81
N ARG A 145 6.63 -18.25 13.63
CA ARG A 145 5.21 -17.95 13.36
C ARG A 145 4.86 -17.74 11.90
N SER A 146 5.86 -17.67 11.02
CA SER A 146 5.70 -17.33 9.60
C SER A 146 4.94 -16.02 9.33
N THR A 147 5.18 -15.00 10.16
CA THR A 147 4.62 -13.63 10.07
C THR A 147 5.56 -12.67 10.78
N LEU A 148 5.51 -11.36 10.47
CA LEU A 148 6.33 -10.37 11.16
C LEU A 148 5.90 -10.21 12.62
N VAL A 149 6.79 -10.62 13.53
CA VAL A 149 6.65 -10.38 14.97
C VAL A 149 7.48 -9.16 15.35
N LYS A 150 6.77 -8.10 15.79
CA LYS A 150 7.38 -6.82 16.17
C LYS A 150 8.21 -6.96 17.46
N SER A 151 9.46 -6.54 17.44
CA SER A 151 10.27 -6.29 18.65
C SER A 151 9.90 -4.95 19.29
N GLU A 152 10.56 -4.60 20.40
CA GLU A 152 10.45 -3.27 21.01
C GLU A 152 11.02 -2.16 20.12
N GLU A 153 11.88 -2.52 19.18
CA GLU A 153 12.58 -1.60 18.28
C GLU A 153 11.93 -1.51 16.91
N THR A 154 10.91 -2.33 16.64
CA THR A 154 10.19 -2.27 15.37
C THR A 154 9.52 -0.92 15.21
N LYS A 155 10.02 -0.16 14.24
CA LYS A 155 9.44 1.12 13.83
C LYS A 155 8.31 0.92 12.82
N ARG A 156 7.36 1.87 12.83
CA ARG A 156 6.49 2.10 11.67
C ARG A 156 6.90 3.37 10.96
N ALA A 157 6.90 3.32 9.65
CA ALA A 157 7.09 4.49 8.79
C ALA A 157 5.73 5.13 8.51
N TYR A 158 5.15 4.89 7.33
CA TYR A 158 3.94 5.57 6.88
C TYR A 158 2.66 4.93 7.44
N LEU A 159 1.80 5.78 8.01
CA LEU A 159 0.51 5.38 8.60
C LEU A 159 -0.66 5.60 7.63
N ALA A 160 -0.59 6.69 6.85
CA ALA A 160 -1.58 7.07 5.84
C ALA A 160 -0.93 7.87 4.71
N VAL A 161 -1.53 7.85 3.51
CA VAL A 161 -1.07 8.62 2.36
C VAL A 161 -2.25 9.17 1.56
N GLN A 162 -2.13 10.40 1.10
CA GLN A 162 -3.08 11.08 0.20
C GLN A 162 -2.30 11.90 -0.82
N ALA A 163 -2.87 12.14 -2.00
CA ALA A 163 -2.21 12.90 -3.05
C ALA A 163 -3.09 14.03 -3.60
N THR A 164 -2.41 15.05 -4.10
CA THR A 164 -2.92 16.04 -5.04
C THR A 164 -2.22 15.80 -6.38
N ASN A 165 -2.58 16.55 -7.42
CA ASN A 165 -1.90 16.41 -8.72
C ASN A 165 -0.41 16.81 -8.69
N ASN A 166 0.06 17.47 -7.62
CA ASN A 166 1.44 17.97 -7.53
C ASN A 166 2.22 17.44 -6.32
N ASN A 167 1.51 17.03 -5.26
CA ASN A 167 2.11 16.70 -3.97
C ASN A 167 1.53 15.43 -3.36
N ILE A 168 2.37 14.72 -2.59
CA ILE A 168 2.04 13.57 -1.77
C ILE A 168 2.08 14.00 -0.30
N TYR A 169 1.00 13.73 0.42
CA TYR A 169 0.86 13.97 1.85
C TYR A 169 0.95 12.62 2.56
N ALA A 170 1.96 12.44 3.40
CA ALA A 170 2.22 11.17 4.06
C ALA A 170 2.33 11.35 5.58
N LEU A 171 1.42 10.71 6.31
CA LEU A 171 1.44 10.70 7.78
C LEU A 171 2.51 9.71 8.23
N TYR A 172 3.55 10.20 8.90
CA TYR A 172 4.76 9.45 9.20
C TYR A 172 4.92 9.23 10.70
N SER A 173 5.09 7.99 11.16
CA SER A 173 5.29 7.67 12.58
C SER A 173 6.75 7.83 12.99
N GLY A 174 7.65 7.03 12.41
CA GLY A 174 9.08 6.96 12.81
C GLY A 174 9.31 6.33 14.19
N LYS A 175 8.24 5.96 14.90
CA LYS A 175 8.26 5.50 16.29
C LYS A 175 8.26 3.99 16.41
N ASN A 176 8.76 3.50 17.54
CA ASN A 176 8.70 2.11 17.98
C ASN A 176 7.89 1.98 19.29
N LYS A 177 7.95 0.82 19.96
CA LYS A 177 7.15 0.55 21.18
C LYS A 177 7.66 1.28 22.43
N LYS A 178 8.93 1.70 22.43
CA LYS A 178 9.55 2.42 23.55
C LYS A 178 9.14 3.89 23.59
N ASP A 179 8.61 4.42 22.49
CA ASP A 179 8.11 5.79 22.43
C ASP A 179 6.85 5.98 23.29
N LYS A 180 6.76 7.14 23.96
CA LYS A 180 5.62 7.49 24.83
C LYS A 180 4.29 7.48 24.09
N GLU A 181 4.27 7.97 22.85
CA GLU A 181 3.10 7.92 21.99
C GLU A 181 3.16 6.68 21.12
N HIS A 182 2.13 5.83 21.21
CA HIS A 182 2.10 4.56 20.51
C HIS A 182 2.36 4.72 18.99
N TYR A 183 3.19 3.84 18.43
CA TYR A 183 3.69 3.89 17.04
C TYR A 183 2.62 3.76 15.94
N SER A 184 1.37 3.48 16.31
CA SER A 184 0.19 3.57 15.41
C SER A 184 -0.37 4.98 15.25
N TYR A 185 0.09 5.95 16.03
CA TYR A 185 -0.36 7.33 15.94
C TYR A 185 0.79 8.22 15.46
N SER A 186 0.49 9.36 14.87
CA SER A 186 1.50 10.39 14.63
C SER A 186 0.88 11.78 14.49
N LYS A 187 1.72 12.78 14.74
CA LYS A 187 1.46 14.19 14.44
C LYS A 187 2.27 14.69 13.25
N LEU A 188 3.16 13.88 12.69
CA LEU A 188 4.08 14.33 11.64
C LEU A 188 3.48 14.05 10.26
N LEU A 189 3.17 15.11 9.52
CA LEU A 189 2.71 15.04 8.14
C LEU A 189 3.79 15.61 7.22
N TYR A 190 4.35 14.75 6.36
CA TYR A 190 5.34 15.15 5.37
C TYR A 190 4.66 15.39 4.02
N VAL A 191 5.03 16.48 3.37
CA VAL A 191 4.62 16.81 2.01
C VAL A 191 5.80 16.60 1.08
N PHE A 192 5.65 15.70 0.13
CA PHE A 192 6.63 15.44 -0.92
C PHE A 192 6.11 15.97 -2.24
N SER A 193 6.99 16.50 -3.08
CA SER A 193 6.66 16.65 -4.50
C SER A 193 6.62 15.27 -5.17
N LEU A 194 5.94 15.16 -6.31
CA LEU A 194 5.94 13.93 -7.12
C LEU A 194 7.34 13.55 -7.64
N ASN A 195 8.31 14.47 -7.58
CA ASN A 195 9.71 14.21 -7.93
C ASN A 195 10.54 13.69 -6.74
N GLY A 196 9.99 13.69 -5.53
CA GLY A 196 10.64 13.11 -4.36
C GLY A 196 11.23 14.08 -3.34
N ASN A 197 11.13 15.38 -3.59
CA ASN A 197 11.66 16.36 -2.65
C ASN A 197 10.70 16.54 -1.49
N VAL A 198 11.21 16.51 -0.25
CA VAL A 198 10.46 16.96 0.93
C VAL A 198 10.25 18.47 0.79
N MET A 199 9.00 18.88 0.65
CA MET A 199 8.61 20.28 0.47
C MET A 199 8.32 20.94 1.81
N VAL A 200 7.53 20.25 2.65
CA VAL A 200 7.04 20.79 3.93
C VAL A 200 6.91 19.65 4.94
N LYS A 201 7.13 19.97 6.22
CA LYS A 201 6.80 19.12 7.36
C LYS A 201 5.83 19.88 8.27
N TYR A 202 4.63 19.34 8.46
CA TYR A 202 3.69 19.84 9.45
C TYR A 202 3.76 19.00 10.73
N THR A 203 3.50 19.66 11.86
CA THR A 203 3.23 18.99 13.13
C THR A 203 1.79 19.31 13.51
N LEU A 204 0.95 18.29 13.56
CA LEU A 204 -0.46 18.39 13.93
C LEU A 204 -0.58 18.60 15.45
N ASP A 205 -1.64 19.26 15.88
CA ASP A 205 -1.95 19.48 17.30
C ASP A 205 -2.36 18.16 17.99
N THR A 206 -3.14 17.33 17.30
CA THR A 206 -3.58 16.01 17.78
C THR A 206 -3.01 14.84 16.97
N PRO A 207 -2.72 13.69 17.61
CA PRO A 207 -2.26 12.49 16.91
C PRO A 207 -3.37 11.87 16.04
N ASN A 208 -3.00 11.39 14.85
CA ASN A 208 -3.87 10.67 13.91
C ASN A 208 -3.31 9.27 13.60
N TYR A 209 -4.12 8.36 13.04
CA TYR A 209 -3.76 6.95 12.79
C TYR A 209 -3.90 6.52 11.33
#